data_AF-A0A2G8KUZ8-F1
#
_entry.id   AF-A0A2G8KUZ8-F1
#
_cell.length_a   1.000
_cell.length_b   1.000
_cell.length_c   1.000
_cell.angle_alpha   90.00
_cell.angle_beta   90.00
_cell.angle_gamma   90.00
#
_symmetry.space_group_name_H-M   'P 1'
#
loop_
_entity.id
_entity.type
_entity.pdbx_description
1 polymer ?
#
loop_
_entity_poly.entity_id
_entity_poly.type
_entity_poly.pdbx_seq_one_letter_code
_entity_poly.pdbx_strand_id
1 'polypeptide(L)'
;MIQREKTTIFTDAKESNTVYDLKKIIEGITKKAPEDQKLFKDGEVLEDTKTLADSGLTSNKAKAQDPATLGLSFRVEGKITSSALLC
;
A
#
# COMPACT_ATOMS: atom_id res chain seq x y z
N MET A 1 -8.02 0.63 -0.10
CA MET A 1 -7.98 -0.32 1.03
C MET A 1 -6.61 -0.98 1.08
N ILE A 2 -5.93 -0.94 2.22
CA ILE A 2 -4.61 -1.55 2.38
C ILE A 2 -4.72 -2.69 3.39
N GLN A 3 -4.29 -3.89 3.02
CA GLN A 3 -4.46 -5.11 3.81
C GLN A 3 -3.12 -5.75 4.18
N ARG A 4 -3.03 -6.20 5.43
CA ARG A 4 -1.93 -7.02 5.96
C ARG A 4 -2.48 -7.93 7.05
N GLU A 5 -2.39 -9.25 6.87
CA GLU A 5 -2.85 -10.24 7.86
C GLU A 5 -4.28 -9.95 8.35
N LYS A 6 -4.44 -9.49 9.61
CA LYS A 6 -5.73 -9.14 10.21
C LYS A 6 -6.00 -7.62 10.25
N THR A 7 -5.14 -6.82 9.63
CA THR A 7 -5.21 -5.35 9.62
C THR A 7 -5.63 -4.86 8.26
N THR A 8 -6.69 -4.05 8.26
CA THR A 8 -7.18 -3.34 7.07
C THR A 8 -7.21 -1.84 7.35
N ILE A 9 -6.57 -1.06 6.50
CA ILE A 9 -6.51 0.40 6.59
C ILE A 9 -7.33 0.97 5.42
N PHE A 10 -8.34 1.78 5.77
CA PHE A 10 -9.06 2.60 4.82
C PHE A 10 -8.47 4.00 4.86
N THR A 11 -7.99 4.47 3.71
CA THR A 11 -7.41 5.79 3.56
C THR A 11 -7.66 6.27 2.13
N ASP A 12 -7.91 7.56 2.02
CA ASP A 12 -8.06 8.25 0.74
C ASP A 12 -6.74 8.92 0.38
N ALA A 13 -6.35 8.82 -0.89
CA ALA A 13 -5.17 9.48 -1.43
C ALA A 13 -5.50 10.01 -2.83
N LYS A 14 -4.85 11.10 -3.24
CA LYS A 14 -5.02 11.64 -4.59
C LYS A 14 -4.26 10.75 -5.56
N GLU A 15 -4.77 10.57 -6.76
CA GLU A 15 -4.10 9.79 -7.80
C GLU A 15 -2.74 10.39 -8.21
N SER A 16 -2.55 11.71 -7.98
CA SER A 16 -1.28 12.43 -8.16
C SER A 16 -0.27 12.22 -7.04
N ASN A 17 -0.65 11.63 -5.91
CA ASN A 17 0.29 11.32 -4.83
C ASN A 17 1.23 10.20 -5.26
N THR A 18 2.42 10.19 -4.67
CA THR A 18 3.37 9.10 -4.89
C THR A 18 3.08 7.91 -3.97
N VAL A 19 3.61 6.75 -4.33
CA VAL A 19 3.60 5.57 -3.45
C VAL A 19 4.32 5.89 -2.13
N TYR A 20 5.36 6.72 -2.17
CA TYR A 20 6.04 7.18 -0.96
C TYR A 20 5.12 8.00 -0.03
N ASP A 21 4.32 8.92 -0.58
CA ASP A 21 3.34 9.68 0.21
C ASP A 21 2.34 8.75 0.91
N LEU A 22 1.90 7.70 0.20
CA LEU A 22 0.99 6.70 0.78
C LEU A 22 1.65 5.94 1.94
N LYS A 23 2.93 5.59 1.82
CA LYS A 23 3.70 4.97 2.92
C LYS A 23 3.86 5.90 4.13
N LYS A 24 3.95 7.22 3.92
CA LYS A 24 3.96 8.20 5.01
C LYS A 24 2.63 8.24 5.79
N ILE A 25 1.51 8.07 5.11
CA ILE A 25 0.20 7.93 5.77
C ILE A 25 0.18 6.65 6.62
N ILE A 26 0.66 5.54 6.07
CA ILE A 26 0.75 4.25 6.77
C ILE A 26 1.73 4.33 7.96
N GLU A 27 2.82 5.07 7.85
CA GLU A 27 3.76 5.33 8.96
C GLU A 27 3.04 6.00 10.14
N GLY A 28 2.17 6.98 9.86
CA GLY A 28 1.36 7.64 10.88
C GLY A 28 0.52 6.67 11.73
N ILE A 29 0.03 5.60 11.12
CA ILE A 29 -0.84 4.59 11.74
C ILE A 29 -0.03 3.45 12.38
N THR A 30 0.94 2.91 11.64
CA THR A 30 1.64 1.65 11.98
C THR A 30 2.98 1.88 12.67
N LYS A 31 3.46 3.13 12.69
CA LYS A 31 4.75 3.56 13.25
C LYS A 31 5.95 2.82 12.64
N LYS A 32 5.82 2.38 11.38
CA LYS A 32 6.90 1.80 10.58
C LYS A 32 7.38 2.82 9.57
N ALA A 33 8.69 3.04 9.49
CA ALA A 33 9.28 3.96 8.52
C ALA A 33 8.96 3.52 7.07
N PRO A 34 8.80 4.43 6.10
CA PRO A 34 8.48 4.07 4.72
C PRO A 34 9.47 3.08 4.08
N GLU A 35 10.76 3.16 4.41
CA GLU A 35 11.79 2.22 3.95
C GLU A 35 11.54 0.77 4.41
N ASP A 36 10.84 0.60 5.53
CA ASP A 36 10.45 -0.71 6.06
C ASP A 36 9.10 -1.17 5.53
N GLN A 37 8.45 -0.41 4.66
CA GLN A 37 7.16 -0.77 4.07
C GLN A 37 7.31 -1.19 2.61
N LYS A 38 6.64 -2.28 2.23
CA LYS A 38 6.40 -2.66 0.84
C LYS A 38 4.92 -2.71 0.55
N LEU A 39 4.51 -1.99 -0.49
CA LEU A 39 3.15 -2.01 -1.01
C LEU A 39 3.10 -2.87 -2.26
N PHE A 40 2.04 -3.66 -2.36
CA PHE A 40 1.81 -4.59 -3.45
C PHE A 40 0.47 -4.33 -4.10
N LYS A 41 0.42 -4.47 -5.42
CA LYS A 41 -0.82 -4.48 -6.19
C LYS A 41 -0.75 -5.63 -7.18
N ASP A 42 -1.76 -6.51 -7.17
CA ASP A 42 -1.85 -7.66 -8.08
C ASP A 42 -0.58 -8.56 -8.07
N GLY A 43 0.10 -8.64 -6.92
CA GLY A 43 1.35 -9.41 -6.74
C GLY A 43 2.64 -8.64 -7.08
N GLU A 44 2.56 -7.45 -7.64
CA GLU A 44 3.71 -6.62 -8.00
C GLU A 44 4.03 -5.58 -6.93
N VAL A 45 5.31 -5.31 -6.69
CA VAL A 45 5.77 -4.27 -5.75
C VAL A 45 5.65 -2.90 -6.41
N LEU A 46 5.02 -1.96 -5.70
CA LEU A 46 4.93 -0.57 -6.14
C LEU A 46 6.24 0.20 -5.87
N GLU A 47 6.66 1.00 -6.85
CA GLU A 47 7.86 1.85 -6.76
C GLU A 47 7.54 3.20 -6.11
N ASP A 48 8.40 3.65 -5.21
CA ASP A 48 8.17 4.85 -4.39
C ASP A 48 8.02 6.14 -5.19
N THR A 49 8.68 6.22 -6.36
CA THR A 49 8.67 7.39 -7.24
C THR A 49 7.44 7.47 -8.14
N LYS A 50 6.72 6.36 -8.33
CA LYS A 50 5.53 6.32 -9.18
C LYS A 50 4.35 6.98 -8.47
N THR A 51 3.50 7.62 -9.26
CA THR A 51 2.22 8.09 -8.75
C THR A 51 1.27 6.92 -8.53
N LEU A 52 0.23 7.14 -7.71
CA LEU A 52 -0.84 6.16 -7.54
C LEU A 52 -1.56 5.91 -8.88
N ALA A 53 -1.74 6.95 -9.71
CA ALA A 53 -2.27 6.82 -11.07
C ALA A 53 -1.41 5.89 -11.95
N ASP A 54 -0.08 6.09 -11.98
CA ASP A 54 0.86 5.25 -12.75
C ASP A 54 0.90 3.81 -12.23
N SER A 55 0.61 3.63 -10.95
CA SER A 55 0.44 2.31 -10.30
C SER A 55 -0.94 1.69 -10.56
N GLY A 56 -1.80 2.34 -11.34
CA GLY A 56 -3.15 1.87 -11.70
C GLY A 56 -4.20 2.08 -10.61
N LEU A 57 -3.93 2.92 -9.61
CA LEU A 57 -4.85 3.34 -8.55
C LEU A 57 -5.51 4.67 -8.93
N THR A 58 -6.48 4.58 -9.83
CA THR A 58 -7.25 5.73 -10.34
C THR A 58 -8.61 5.80 -9.67
N SER A 59 -9.22 6.99 -9.65
CA SER A 59 -10.60 7.22 -9.18
C SER A 59 -11.65 6.27 -9.79
N ASN A 60 -11.46 5.83 -11.04
CA ASN A 60 -12.35 4.87 -11.70
C ASN A 60 -12.23 3.44 -11.18
N LYS A 61 -11.07 3.06 -10.63
CA LYS A 61 -10.76 1.69 -10.14
C LYS A 61 -10.82 1.57 -8.61
N ALA A 62 -10.80 2.69 -7.89
CA ALA A 62 -10.86 2.74 -6.44
C ALA A 62 -12.04 3.60 -5.99
N LYS A 63 -13.26 3.11 -6.23
CA LYS A 63 -14.48 3.85 -5.87
C LYS A 63 -14.74 3.73 -4.38
N ALA A 64 -15.49 4.67 -3.80
CA ALA A 64 -15.83 4.62 -2.37
C ALA A 64 -16.54 3.31 -1.98
N GLN A 65 -17.44 2.83 -2.85
CA GLN A 65 -18.16 1.55 -2.67
C GLN A 65 -17.37 0.30 -3.09
N ASP A 66 -16.25 0.48 -3.79
CA ASP A 66 -15.40 -0.62 -4.28
C ASP A 66 -13.92 -0.16 -4.27
N PRO A 67 -13.30 -0.15 -3.08
CA PRO A 67 -11.97 0.40 -2.91
C PRO A 67 -10.91 -0.54 -3.50
N ALA A 68 -9.93 0.01 -4.21
CA ALA A 68 -8.79 -0.78 -4.67
C ALA A 68 -8.04 -1.40 -3.48
N THR A 69 -7.64 -2.66 -3.63
CA THR A 69 -6.93 -3.41 -2.58
C THR A 69 -5.43 -3.37 -2.83
N LEU A 70 -4.67 -3.04 -1.78
CA LEU A 70 -3.21 -3.05 -1.76
C LEU A 70 -2.72 -3.99 -0.66
N GLY A 71 -1.75 -4.83 -0.97
CA GLY A 71 -1.03 -5.60 0.04
C GLY A 71 0.01 -4.74 0.75
N LEU A 72 0.21 -4.95 2.05
CA LEU A 72 1.25 -4.30 2.84
C LEU A 72 2.12 -5.35 3.55
N SER A 73 3.43 -5.22 3.40
CA SER A 73 4.42 -6.01 4.15
C SER A 73 5.40 -5.08 4.86
N PHE A 74 5.83 -5.47 6.06
CA PHE A 74 6.93 -4.80 6.74
C PHE A 74 8.24 -5.57 6.60
N ARG A 75 9.35 -4.84 6.62
CA ARG A 75 10.68 -5.38 6.83
C ARG A 75 10.86 -5.61 8.33
N VAL A 76 11.14 -6.85 8.72
CA VAL A 76 11.56 -7.21 10.08
C VAL A 76 13.00 -7.73 9.97
N GLU A 77 13.88 -7.35 10.90
CA GLU A 77 15.32 -7.65 10.92
C GLU A 77 15.69 -9.00 10.26
N GLY A 78 16.14 -8.94 9.00
CA GLY A 78 16.64 -10.08 8.24
C GLY A 78 15.60 -11.02 7.60
N LYS A 79 14.29 -10.84 7.82
CA LYS A 79 13.23 -11.63 7.16
C LYS A 79 12.09 -10.74 6.67
N ILE A 80 11.86 -10.74 5.35
CA ILE A 80 10.60 -10.22 4.81
C ILE A 80 9.54 -11.25 5.19
N THR A 81 8.73 -10.97 6.21
CA THR A 81 7.53 -11.75 6.50
C THR A 81 6.51 -11.41 5.43
N SER A 82 6.63 -12.06 4.27
CA SER A 82 5.65 -11.96 3.21
C SER A 82 4.41 -12.73 3.65
N SER A 83 3.45 -12.03 4.24
CA SER A 83 2.08 -12.52 4.34
C SER A 83 1.32 -12.25 3.04
N ALA A 84 1.94 -12.60 1.91
CA ALA A 84 1.29 -12.73 0.61
C ALA A 84 0.45 -14.01 0.62
N LEU A 85 -0.57 -14.04 1.48
CA LEU A 85 -1.66 -15.01 1.42
C LEU A 85 -2.95 -14.18 1.51
N LEU A 86 -3.36 -13.66 0.36
CA LEU A 86 -4.73 -13.44 -0.10
C LEU A 86 -4.59 -12.66 -1.43
N CYS A 87 -4.23 -13.40 -2.49
CA CYS A 87 -4.70 -13.08 -3.84
C CYS A 87 -6.07 -13.74 -4.00
#